data_AF-A0A9W9C5D7-F1
#
_entry.id   AF-A0A9W9C5D7-F1
#
_cell.length_a   1.000
_cell.length_b   1.000
_cell.length_c   1.000
_cell.angle_alpha   90.00
_cell.angle_beta   90.00
_cell.angle_gamma   90.00
#
_symmetry.space_group_name_H-M   'P 1'
#
loop_
_entity.id
_entity.type
_entity.pdbx_description
1 polymer ?
#
loop_
_entity_poly.entity_id
_entity_poly.type
_entity_poly.pdbx_seq_one_letter_code
_entity_poly.pdbx_strand_id
1 'polypeptide(L)'
;MPVRGVRFILAPGEEQGKVIGEVDEKTAGKRLTSIVHRAALLQELLSDAPQERLHASKKLEGVDRRADKSLTLHFTDGTSHECDILIGADSIHSTVRKIVLDGSPAATPRSTGIWMVMTLQPYAEAQAIIGKGTIDFEDAREYSWIGNSEIKSLYQNWPQHLSKAVNGVELLLLPK
;
A
#
# COMPACT_ATOMS: atom_id res chain seq x y z
N MET A 1 -18.13 -6.42 0.76
CA MET A 1 -18.95 -5.66 -0.22
C MET A 1 -18.00 -4.96 -1.17
N PRO A 2 -18.27 -4.92 -2.49
CA PRO A 2 -17.40 -4.22 -3.42
C PRO A 2 -17.48 -2.71 -3.19
N VAL A 3 -16.33 -2.03 -3.16
CA VAL A 3 -16.25 -0.57 -3.08
C VAL A 3 -16.61 0.00 -4.45
N ARG A 4 -17.65 0.85 -4.50
CA ARG A 4 -18.21 1.42 -5.73
C ARG A 4 -17.53 2.71 -6.18
N GLY A 5 -16.79 3.35 -5.28
CA GLY A 5 -16.16 4.63 -5.55
C GLY A 5 -15.22 5.11 -4.45
N VAL A 6 -14.40 6.08 -4.79
CA VAL A 6 -13.56 6.83 -3.87
C VAL A 6 -13.98 8.30 -3.95
N ARG A 7 -14.21 8.93 -2.79
CA ARG A 7 -14.52 10.36 -2.66
C ARG A 7 -13.45 11.06 -1.86
N PHE A 8 -13.00 12.18 -2.40
CA PHE A 8 -12.11 13.11 -1.72
C PHE A 8 -12.94 14.27 -1.18
N ILE A 9 -12.84 14.50 0.13
CA ILE A 9 -13.59 15.51 0.86
C ILE A 9 -12.62 16.53 1.44
N LEU A 10 -12.96 17.81 1.35
CA LEU A 10 -12.20 18.85 2.03
C LEU A 10 -12.43 18.77 3.54
N ALA A 11 -11.37 18.58 4.33
CA ALA A 11 -11.49 18.37 5.77
C ALA A 11 -11.70 19.68 6.56
N PRO A 12 -10.95 20.77 6.30
CA PRO A 12 -11.11 22.04 7.01
C PRO A 12 -11.48 23.22 6.09
N GLY A 13 -12.04 24.28 6.67
CA GLY A 13 -12.31 25.56 5.99
C GLY A 13 -13.79 25.82 5.69
N GLU A 14 -14.08 26.90 4.97
CA GLU A 14 -15.45 27.34 4.64
C GLU A 14 -16.21 26.29 3.81
N GLU A 15 -15.50 25.58 2.94
CA GLU A 15 -16.05 24.51 2.09
C GLU A 15 -15.89 23.11 2.72
N GLN A 16 -15.75 23.03 4.05
CA GLN A 16 -15.62 21.76 4.77
C GLN A 16 -16.76 20.79 4.41
N GLY A 17 -16.41 19.53 4.18
CA GLY A 17 -17.38 18.48 3.85
C GLY A 17 -17.75 18.41 2.36
N LYS A 18 -17.29 19.36 1.54
CA LYS A 18 -17.52 19.34 0.10
C LYS A 18 -16.68 18.25 -0.59
N VAL A 19 -17.31 17.55 -1.53
CA VAL A 19 -16.62 16.62 -2.43
C VAL A 19 -15.81 17.43 -3.43
N ILE A 20 -14.49 17.25 -3.41
CA ILE A 20 -13.53 17.91 -4.31
C ILE A 20 -13.09 17.01 -5.46
N GLY A 21 -13.37 15.71 -5.37
CA GLY A 21 -13.11 14.74 -6.41
C GLY A 21 -13.83 13.43 -6.13
N GLU A 22 -14.28 12.77 -7.20
CA GLU A 22 -14.91 11.46 -7.13
C GLU A 22 -14.44 10.61 -8.31
N VAL A 23 -14.16 9.35 -8.02
CA VAL A 23 -13.98 8.30 -9.04
C VAL A 23 -14.92 7.17 -8.66
N ASP A 24 -15.80 6.77 -9.57
CA ASP A 24 -16.72 5.65 -9.37
C ASP A 24 -16.61 4.61 -10.50
N GLU A 25 -17.11 3.41 -10.23
CA GLU A 25 -17.06 2.30 -11.21
C GLU A 25 -17.79 2.63 -12.52
N LYS A 26 -18.85 3.44 -12.44
CA LYS A 26 -19.67 3.83 -13.60
C LYS A 26 -18.88 4.72 -14.55
N THR A 27 -18.25 5.75 -14.01
CA THR A 27 -17.44 6.72 -14.76
C THR A 27 -16.15 6.08 -15.27
N ALA A 28 -15.55 5.18 -14.49
CA ALA A 28 -14.36 4.45 -14.91
C ALA A 28 -14.65 3.32 -15.91
N GLY A 29 -15.91 2.90 -16.06
CA GLY A 29 -16.32 1.78 -16.92
C GLY A 29 -15.76 0.42 -16.48
N LYS A 30 -15.23 0.32 -15.26
CA LYS A 30 -14.60 -0.88 -14.70
C LYS A 30 -14.59 -0.82 -13.17
N ARG A 31 -14.41 -1.99 -12.54
CA ARG A 31 -14.17 -2.08 -11.09
C ARG A 31 -12.93 -1.25 -10.71
N LEU A 32 -13.07 -0.43 -9.67
CA LEU A 32 -11.99 0.47 -9.22
C LEU A 32 -10.95 -0.25 -8.37
N THR A 33 -11.40 -0.95 -7.32
CA THR A 33 -10.52 -1.65 -6.39
C THR A 33 -11.10 -3.02 -6.04
N SER A 34 -10.22 -3.95 -5.67
CA SER A 34 -10.62 -5.22 -5.06
C SER A 34 -9.79 -5.37 -3.79
N ILE A 35 -10.44 -5.21 -2.65
CA ILE A 35 -9.81 -5.32 -1.33
C ILE A 35 -10.13 -6.70 -0.79
N VAL A 36 -9.08 -7.44 -0.43
CA VAL A 36 -9.19 -8.77 0.19
C VAL A 36 -8.28 -8.84 1.41
N HIS A 37 -8.64 -9.67 2.36
CA HIS A 37 -7.78 -9.93 3.50
C HIS A 37 -6.53 -10.68 3.03
N ARG A 38 -5.34 -10.09 3.23
CA ARG A 38 -4.07 -10.64 2.72
C ARG A 38 -3.85 -12.10 3.12
N ALA A 39 -4.14 -12.44 4.38
CA ALA A 39 -3.92 -13.81 4.84
C ALA A 39 -4.88 -14.81 4.18
N ALA A 40 -6.13 -14.41 3.91
CA ALA A 40 -7.10 -15.27 3.24
C ALA A 40 -6.69 -15.49 1.77
N LEU A 41 -6.31 -14.42 1.05
CA LEU A 41 -5.82 -14.55 -0.31
C LEU A 41 -4.58 -15.46 -0.40
N LEU A 42 -3.64 -15.32 0.54
CA LEU A 42 -2.45 -16.18 0.57
C LEU A 42 -2.79 -17.64 0.86
N GLN A 43 -3.75 -17.91 1.74
CA GLN A 43 -4.21 -19.28 2.00
C GLN A 43 -4.80 -19.91 0.74
N GLU A 44 -5.66 -19.18 0.02
CA GLU A 44 -6.23 -19.65 -1.25
C GLU A 44 -5.15 -19.87 -2.32
N LEU A 45 -4.17 -18.97 -2.45
CA LEU A 45 -3.08 -19.16 -3.41
C LEU A 45 -2.18 -20.37 -3.08
N LEU A 46 -2.10 -20.75 -1.80
CA LEU A 46 -1.29 -21.87 -1.34
C LEU A 46 -2.06 -23.20 -1.28
N SER A 47 -3.39 -23.20 -1.40
CA SER A 47 -4.20 -24.43 -1.30
C SER A 47 -3.82 -25.45 -2.36
N ASP A 48 -3.44 -24.98 -3.55
CA ASP A 48 -3.14 -25.81 -4.71
C ASP A 48 -1.62 -26.02 -4.90
N ALA A 49 -0.79 -25.44 -4.02
CA ALA A 49 0.65 -25.57 -4.11
C ALA A 49 1.12 -26.94 -3.58
N PRO A 50 2.03 -27.64 -4.28
CA PRO A 50 2.60 -28.90 -3.80
C PRO A 50 3.30 -28.72 -2.46
N GLN A 51 2.85 -29.44 -1.43
CA GLN A 51 3.32 -29.26 -0.06
C GLN A 51 4.80 -29.62 0.11
N GLU A 52 5.32 -30.54 -0.71
CA GLU A 52 6.72 -30.97 -0.67
C GLU A 52 7.68 -29.87 -1.11
N ARG A 53 7.18 -28.84 -1.81
CA ARG A 53 7.95 -27.67 -2.25
C ARG A 53 7.85 -26.48 -1.30
N LEU A 54 6.99 -26.58 -0.28
CA LEU A 54 6.76 -25.52 0.70
C LEU A 54 7.52 -25.84 1.99
N HIS A 55 8.68 -25.19 2.14
CA HIS A 55 9.50 -25.34 3.34
C HIS A 55 9.31 -24.13 4.26
N ALA A 56 8.34 -24.22 5.17
CA ALA A 56 8.15 -23.22 6.22
C ALA A 56 9.31 -23.23 7.24
N SER A 57 9.41 -22.18 8.05
CA SER A 57 10.47 -22.01 9.07
C SER A 57 11.91 -22.02 8.53
N LYS A 58 12.09 -21.87 7.21
CA LYS A 58 13.39 -21.68 6.56
C LYS A 58 13.67 -20.20 6.34
N LYS A 59 14.48 -19.61 7.21
CA LYS A 59 14.94 -18.22 7.05
C LYS A 59 16.36 -18.23 6.48
N LEU A 60 16.53 -17.66 5.28
CA LEU A 60 17.83 -17.53 4.63
C LEU A 60 18.75 -16.61 5.44
N GLU A 61 19.96 -17.09 5.74
CA GLU A 61 21.00 -16.31 6.43
C GLU A 61 22.17 -15.95 5.51
N GLY A 62 22.50 -16.79 4.53
CA GLY A 62 23.66 -16.60 3.67
C GLY A 62 23.57 -17.42 2.39
N VAL A 63 24.41 -17.07 1.41
CA VAL A 63 24.51 -17.73 0.12
C VAL A 63 25.97 -17.79 -0.31
N ASP A 64 26.46 -18.99 -0.58
CA ASP A 64 27.78 -19.22 -1.16
C ASP A 64 27.65 -19.54 -2.65
N ARG A 65 28.53 -18.96 -3.47
CA ARG A 65 28.62 -19.27 -4.90
C ARG A 65 29.70 -20.32 -5.13
N ARG A 66 29.33 -21.43 -5.74
CA ARG A 66 30.25 -22.54 -6.05
C ARG A 66 30.97 -22.30 -7.38
N ALA A 67 32.03 -23.07 -7.61
CA ALA A 67 32.86 -22.99 -8.81
C ALA A 67 32.09 -23.29 -10.11
N ASP A 68 31.09 -24.17 -10.03
CA ASP A 68 30.19 -24.54 -11.15
C ASP A 68 29.05 -23.53 -11.37
N LYS A 69 29.07 -22.39 -10.66
CA LYS A 69 28.06 -21.32 -10.66
C LYS A 69 26.76 -21.65 -9.93
N SER A 70 26.61 -22.85 -9.35
CA SER A 70 25.49 -23.13 -8.45
C SER A 70 25.63 -22.38 -7.13
N LEU A 71 24.54 -22.34 -6.37
CA LEU A 71 24.41 -21.64 -5.10
C LEU A 71 24.21 -22.64 -3.97
N THR A 72 24.86 -22.41 -2.84
CA THR A 72 24.54 -23.08 -1.57
C THR A 72 23.85 -22.07 -0.66
N LEU A 73 22.59 -22.34 -0.31
CA LEU A 73 21.79 -21.54 0.60
C LEU A 73 22.02 -22.03 2.02
N HIS A 74 22.20 -21.11 2.96
CA HIS A 74 22.29 -21.40 4.39
C HIS A 74 21.06 -20.84 5.10
N PHE A 75 20.50 -21.61 6.03
CA PHE A 75 19.32 -21.23 6.79
C PHE A 75 19.61 -21.19 8.29
N THR A 76 18.87 -20.34 9.02
CA THR A 76 19.07 -20.14 10.46
C THR A 76 18.79 -21.37 11.33
N ASP A 77 18.21 -22.44 10.76
CA ASP A 77 18.01 -23.71 11.44
C ASP A 77 19.22 -24.67 11.28
N GLY A 78 20.31 -24.19 10.69
CA GLY A 78 21.55 -24.94 10.45
C GLY A 78 21.51 -25.84 9.21
N THR A 79 20.40 -25.85 8.46
CA THR A 79 20.32 -26.63 7.22
C THR A 79 20.82 -25.83 6.01
N SER A 80 21.10 -26.55 4.92
CA SER A 80 21.49 -25.97 3.65
C SER A 80 20.73 -26.58 2.48
N HIS A 81 20.69 -25.85 1.35
CA HIS A 81 20.08 -26.32 0.11
C HIS A 81 20.89 -25.83 -1.09
N GLU A 82 21.07 -26.69 -2.10
CA GLU A 82 21.77 -26.34 -3.33
C GLU A 82 20.76 -26.00 -4.44
N CYS A 83 21.00 -24.93 -5.18
CA CYS A 83 20.18 -24.56 -6.33
C CYS A 83 20.97 -23.79 -7.40
N ASP A 84 20.46 -23.76 -8.63
CA ASP A 84 21.06 -22.97 -9.70
C ASP A 84 20.61 -21.50 -9.67
N ILE A 85 19.39 -21.25 -9.18
CA ILE A 85 18.75 -19.93 -9.21
C ILE A 85 18.09 -19.67 -7.85
N LEU A 86 18.33 -18.47 -7.33
CA LEU A 86 17.66 -17.93 -6.15
C LEU A 86 16.84 -16.69 -6.54
N ILE A 87 15.54 -16.70 -6.22
CA ILE A 87 14.64 -15.56 -6.41
C ILE A 87 14.33 -14.94 -5.05
N GLY A 88 14.64 -13.64 -4.89
CA GLY A 88 14.35 -12.90 -3.68
C GLY A 88 12.90 -12.40 -3.62
N ALA A 89 12.06 -13.10 -2.85
CA ALA A 89 10.68 -12.70 -2.55
C ALA A 89 10.44 -12.44 -1.04
N ASP A 90 11.49 -12.02 -0.33
CA ASP A 90 11.61 -11.90 1.14
C ASP A 90 11.39 -10.46 1.66
N SER A 91 10.61 -9.67 0.91
CA SER A 91 9.98 -8.41 1.36
C SER A 91 10.95 -7.28 1.80
N ILE A 92 10.44 -6.35 2.62
CA ILE A 92 11.10 -5.08 2.97
C ILE A 92 12.42 -5.25 3.75
N HIS A 93 12.62 -6.39 4.42
CA HIS A 93 13.86 -6.69 5.17
C HIS A 93 14.75 -7.74 4.48
N SER A 94 14.52 -7.97 3.19
CA SER A 94 15.17 -8.99 2.34
C SER A 94 16.67 -9.22 2.66
N THR A 95 17.01 -10.47 2.92
CA THR A 95 18.38 -11.00 2.96
C THR A 95 18.95 -11.03 1.54
N VAL A 96 18.16 -11.46 0.55
CA VAL A 96 18.62 -11.57 -0.85
C VAL A 96 19.05 -10.21 -1.40
N ARG A 97 18.28 -9.15 -1.15
CA ARG A 97 18.62 -7.79 -1.57
C ARG A 97 19.92 -7.29 -0.93
N LYS A 98 20.19 -7.66 0.33
CA LYS A 98 21.46 -7.31 1.01
C LYS A 98 22.65 -8.02 0.39
N ILE A 99 22.50 -9.29 0.02
CA ILE A 99 23.53 -10.07 -0.67
C ILE A 99 23.84 -9.46 -2.05
N VAL A 100 22.80 -9.10 -2.82
CA VAL A 100 22.97 -8.54 -4.17
C VAL A 100 23.59 -7.15 -4.16
N LEU A 101 23.24 -6.30 -3.19
CA LEU A 101 23.69 -4.90 -3.14
C LEU A 101 24.91 -4.66 -2.24
N ASP A 102 25.48 -5.72 -1.66
CA ASP A 102 26.73 -5.77 -0.91
C ASP A 102 27.07 -4.50 -0.09
N GLY A 103 26.40 -4.33 1.05
CA GLY A 103 26.68 -3.23 1.97
C GLY A 103 26.16 -1.84 1.53
N SER A 104 25.55 -1.72 0.36
CA SER A 104 24.95 -0.46 -0.10
C SER A 104 23.81 0.02 0.83
N PRO A 105 23.71 1.33 1.12
CA PRO A 105 22.56 1.90 1.83
C PRO A 105 21.22 1.59 1.16
N ALA A 106 21.20 1.33 -0.15
CA ALA A 106 20.00 0.95 -0.90
C ALA A 106 19.44 -0.43 -0.49
N ALA A 107 20.22 -1.26 0.20
CA ALA A 107 19.75 -2.55 0.72
C ALA A 107 18.77 -2.41 1.89
N THR A 108 18.81 -1.29 2.61
CA THR A 108 18.05 -1.07 3.85
C THR A 108 16.85 -0.16 3.58
N PRO A 109 15.64 -0.50 4.08
CA PRO A 109 14.49 0.37 3.94
C PRO A 109 14.68 1.69 4.70
N ARG A 110 14.11 2.76 4.17
CA ARG A 110 14.11 4.09 4.80
C ARG A 110 12.68 4.51 5.11
N SER A 111 12.52 5.22 6.22
CA SER A 111 11.23 5.83 6.57
C SER A 111 10.85 6.85 5.50
N THR A 112 9.58 6.85 5.13
CA THR A 112 8.98 7.88 4.27
C THR A 112 8.59 9.14 5.05
N GLY A 113 8.66 9.09 6.39
CA GLY A 113 8.13 10.13 7.28
C GLY A 113 6.61 10.11 7.43
N ILE A 114 5.92 9.19 6.75
CA ILE A 114 4.45 9.07 6.78
C ILE A 114 4.07 7.97 7.78
N TRP A 115 3.13 8.29 8.66
CA TRP A 115 2.55 7.36 9.60
C TRP A 115 1.07 7.22 9.31
N MET A 116 0.59 5.98 9.24
CA MET A 116 -0.83 5.69 9.12
C MET A 116 -1.31 4.97 10.37
N VAL A 117 -2.30 5.55 11.03
CA VAL A 117 -2.96 4.92 12.18
C VAL A 117 -4.27 4.31 11.67
N MET A 118 -4.34 2.98 11.72
CA MET A 118 -5.52 2.23 11.30
C MET A 118 -6.31 1.82 12.53
N THR A 119 -7.62 2.10 12.53
CA THR A 119 -8.54 1.61 13.55
C THR A 119 -9.75 0.96 12.89
N LEU A 120 -10.37 0.01 13.57
CA LEU A 120 -11.63 -0.59 13.16
C LEU A 120 -12.70 -0.11 14.12
N GLN A 121 -13.84 0.33 13.59
CA GLN A 121 -14.97 0.82 14.36
C GLN A 121 -16.20 -0.02 14.02
N PRO A 122 -17.03 -0.39 15.01
CA PRO A 122 -18.36 -0.95 14.73
C PRO A 122 -19.16 0.00 13.86
N TYR A 123 -19.88 -0.52 12.88
CA TYR A 123 -20.60 0.31 11.92
C TYR A 123 -21.60 1.27 12.55
N ALA A 124 -22.32 0.83 13.59
CA ALA A 124 -23.29 1.67 14.28
C ALA A 124 -22.61 2.88 14.96
N GLU A 125 -21.44 2.66 15.57
CA GLU A 125 -20.66 3.73 16.20
C GLU A 125 -20.08 4.67 15.15
N ALA A 126 -19.51 4.15 14.06
CA ALA A 126 -19.04 4.96 12.95
C ALA A 126 -20.15 5.81 12.34
N GLN A 127 -21.34 5.24 12.09
CA GLN A 127 -22.50 5.98 11.60
C GLN A 127 -22.97 7.08 12.55
N ALA A 128 -22.89 6.85 13.87
CA ALA A 128 -23.25 7.86 14.87
C ALA A 128 -22.26 9.05 14.86
N ILE A 129 -20.98 8.82 14.54
CA ILE A 129 -19.93 9.84 14.56
C ILE A 129 -19.86 10.61 13.24
N ILE A 130 -19.79 9.90 12.10
CA ILE A 130 -19.52 10.50 10.77
C ILE A 130 -20.71 10.41 9.80
N GLY A 131 -21.87 9.96 10.27
CA GLY A 131 -23.13 9.97 9.56
C GLY A 131 -23.39 8.75 8.67
N LYS A 132 -24.68 8.46 8.45
CA LYS A 132 -25.14 7.32 7.63
C LYS A 132 -24.86 7.48 6.14
N GLY A 133 -24.79 8.71 5.62
CA GLY A 133 -24.48 8.94 4.20
C GLY A 133 -23.03 8.61 3.85
N THR A 134 -22.12 8.74 4.82
CA THR A 134 -20.71 8.40 4.69
C THR A 134 -20.49 6.89 4.82
N ILE A 135 -21.26 6.24 5.71
CA ILE A 135 -21.20 4.80 5.96
C ILE A 135 -22.49 4.16 5.41
N ASP A 136 -22.53 4.04 4.08
CA ASP A 136 -23.63 3.45 3.32
C ASP A 136 -23.21 2.08 2.75
N PHE A 137 -23.98 1.04 3.06
CA PHE A 137 -23.72 -0.32 2.59
C PHE A 137 -24.21 -0.54 1.15
N GLU A 138 -25.30 0.11 0.77
CA GLU A 138 -25.86 0.01 -0.57
C GLU A 138 -25.06 0.83 -1.58
N ASP A 139 -24.28 1.81 -1.11
CA ASP A 139 -23.33 2.60 -1.91
C ASP A 139 -21.96 2.68 -1.23
N ALA A 140 -21.37 1.52 -0.92
CA ALA A 140 -20.09 1.42 -0.23
C ALA A 140 -18.96 2.17 -0.96
N ARG A 141 -18.35 3.15 -0.29
CA ARG A 141 -17.29 4.01 -0.84
C ARG A 141 -16.14 4.16 0.13
N GLU A 142 -14.96 4.41 -0.42
CA GLU A 142 -13.82 4.91 0.34
C GLU A 142 -13.91 6.44 0.40
N TYR A 143 -13.71 6.99 1.60
CA TYR A 143 -13.72 8.43 1.82
C TYR A 143 -12.37 8.86 2.35
N SER A 144 -11.78 9.86 1.70
CA SER A 144 -10.53 10.49 2.12
C SER A 144 -10.79 11.95 2.41
N TRP A 145 -10.61 12.36 3.67
CA TRP A 145 -10.64 13.77 4.06
C TRP A 145 -9.25 14.33 3.97
N ILE A 146 -9.08 15.38 3.18
CA ILE A 146 -7.78 15.98 2.90
C ILE A 146 -7.71 17.37 3.52
N GLY A 147 -6.66 17.62 4.30
CA GLY A 147 -6.31 18.95 4.81
C GLY A 147 -5.72 19.84 3.72
N ASN A 148 -6.19 21.09 3.60
CA ASN A 148 -5.62 22.08 2.67
C ASN A 148 -4.12 22.35 2.96
N SER A 149 -3.73 22.36 4.23
CA SER A 149 -2.33 22.51 4.65
C SER A 149 -1.45 21.31 4.29
N GLU A 150 -2.01 20.08 4.28
CA GLU A 150 -1.29 18.86 3.90
C GLU A 150 -0.99 18.81 2.40
N ILE A 151 -1.95 19.20 1.54
CA ILE A 151 -1.69 19.33 0.10
C ILE A 151 -0.55 20.34 -0.14
N LYS A 152 -0.61 21.51 0.51
CA LYS A 152 0.46 22.51 0.37
C LYS A 152 1.80 21.96 0.86
N SER A 153 1.85 21.26 1.99
CA SER A 153 3.09 20.70 2.54
C SER A 153 3.68 19.55 1.71
N LEU A 154 2.85 18.66 1.17
CA LEU A 154 3.30 17.49 0.40
C LEU A 154 3.87 17.88 -0.97
N TYR A 155 3.39 18.98 -1.55
CA TYR A 155 3.76 19.41 -2.91
C TYR A 155 4.61 20.69 -2.96
N GLN A 156 5.10 21.18 -1.81
CA GLN A 156 5.95 22.39 -1.70
C GLN A 156 7.22 22.35 -2.59
N ASN A 157 7.75 21.16 -2.88
CA ASN A 157 8.98 20.96 -3.64
C ASN A 157 8.76 20.43 -5.07
N TRP A 158 7.52 20.45 -5.57
CA TRP A 158 7.25 19.99 -6.93
C TRP A 158 7.79 20.96 -7.98
N PRO A 159 8.17 20.46 -9.18
CA PRO A 159 8.60 21.30 -10.29
C PRO A 159 7.60 22.44 -10.56
N GLN A 160 8.12 23.63 -10.87
CA GLN A 160 7.35 24.87 -11.00
C GLN A 160 6.19 24.82 -12.03
N HIS A 161 6.25 23.88 -12.98
CA HIS A 161 5.18 23.68 -13.95
C HIS A 161 3.97 22.89 -13.39
N LEU A 162 4.14 22.16 -12.28
CA LEU A 162 3.09 21.41 -11.58
C LEU A 162 2.49 22.18 -10.39
N SER A 163 3.22 23.16 -9.84
CA SER A 163 2.72 24.01 -8.74
C SER A 163 1.49 24.84 -9.14
N LYS A 164 1.31 25.14 -10.44
CA LYS A 164 0.10 25.76 -10.98
C LYS A 164 -1.17 24.92 -10.76
N ALA A 165 -1.07 23.59 -10.74
CA ALA A 165 -2.22 22.72 -10.47
C ALA A 165 -2.59 22.74 -8.98
N VAL A 166 -1.59 22.73 -8.10
CA VAL A 166 -1.76 22.81 -6.63
C VAL A 166 -2.35 24.16 -6.22
N ASN A 167 -1.86 25.26 -6.82
CA ASN A 167 -2.42 26.60 -6.64
C ASN A 167 -3.74 26.79 -7.42
N GLY A 168 -4.01 25.97 -8.43
CA GLY A 168 -5.25 25.99 -9.22
C GLY A 168 -6.44 25.40 -8.47
N VAL A 169 -6.22 24.54 -7.48
CA VAL A 169 -7.26 24.09 -6.54
C VAL A 169 -7.83 25.28 -5.74
N GLU A 170 -7.05 26.35 -5.57
CA GLU A 170 -7.49 27.63 -5.00
C GLU A 170 -8.56 28.32 -5.89
N LEU A 171 -8.48 28.19 -7.23
CA LEU A 171 -9.46 28.75 -8.16
C LEU A 171 -10.80 28.00 -8.22
N LEU A 172 -10.87 26.76 -7.74
CA LEU A 172 -12.11 26.00 -7.56
C LEU A 172 -12.80 26.29 -6.21
N LEU A 173 -12.14 27.03 -5.32
CA LEU A 173 -12.52 27.23 -3.92
C LEU A 173 -12.53 28.70 -3.48
N LEU A 174 -12.39 29.67 -4.40
CA LEU A 174 -12.61 31.08 -4.12
C LEU A 174 -14.02 31.49 -4.59
N PRO A 175 -14.76 32.30 -3.80
CA PRO A 175 -16.07 32.79 -4.19
C PRO A 175 -15.95 33.69 -5.44
N LYS A 176 -16.97 33.65 -6.30
CA LYS A 176 -17.23 34.77 -7.23
C LYS A 176 -17.87 35.92 -6.48
#